data_AF-A0A248VYY5-F1
#
_entry.id   AF-A0A248VYY5-F1
#
_cell.length_a   1.000
_cell.length_b   1.000
_cell.length_c   1.000
_cell.angle_alpha   90.00
_cell.angle_beta   90.00
_cell.angle_gamma   90.00
#
_symmetry.space_group_name_H-M   'P 1'
#
loop_
_entity.id
_entity.type
_entity.pdbx_description
1 polymer ?
#
loop_
_entity_poly.entity_id
_entity_poly.type
_entity_poly.pdbx_seq_one_letter_code
_entity_poly.pdbx_strand_id
1 'polypeptide(L)'
;MNQELKDRIFAAADDLYAENGEFPNVDAVRQRARAGMNYVVEALKEWRQKQRMLVQSVREPLPAELHDAMTGFGNHIWEVAQRLANDALESARAAFEAEKSDLARLSAEQSDAYEALAAEHERTVEEFTRLQGRAAQLEEERSALGEQLRTAQQEAHVAATETREKAALVDRLEKDLERARTDVDGVRAELTASRRELADEREKASKAEAKHGAEKEAARREIDELRRRDKELAQELANSQRAATKAEAERDKLSEQLADVRKRTADEIHRALEKVQQREAEAAQARKEARAAGEQLARTSGELDAAKAQVVDLRTIIKDLSPTKRTPKA
;
A
#
# COMPACT_ATOMS: atom_id res chain seq x y z
N MET A 1 -119.48 -53.00 139.09
CA MET A 1 -119.05 -51.76 139.77
C MET A 1 -120.29 -50.91 140.05
N ASN A 2 -120.35 -50.16 141.15
CA ASN A 2 -121.48 -49.23 141.37
C ASN A 2 -121.33 -48.01 140.45
N GLN A 3 -122.40 -47.57 139.80
CA GLN A 3 -122.34 -46.59 138.70
C GLN A 3 -121.93 -45.20 139.20
N GLU A 4 -122.50 -44.73 140.30
CA GLU A 4 -122.13 -43.45 140.94
C GLU A 4 -120.64 -43.34 141.30
N LEU A 5 -120.01 -44.47 141.64
CA LEU A 5 -118.57 -44.51 141.93
C LEU A 5 -117.74 -44.35 140.65
N LYS A 6 -118.22 -44.91 139.53
CA LYS A 6 -117.58 -44.80 138.22
C LYS A 6 -117.66 -43.38 137.68
N ASP A 7 -118.84 -42.77 137.77
CA ASP A 7 -119.07 -41.41 137.31
C ASP A 7 -118.30 -40.38 138.15
N ARG A 8 -118.16 -40.60 139.47
CA ARG A 8 -117.24 -39.84 140.33
C ARG A 8 -115.76 -39.98 139.94
N ILE A 9 -115.33 -41.16 139.48
CA ILE A 9 -113.95 -41.38 139.02
C ILE A 9 -113.72 -40.73 137.65
N PHE A 10 -114.73 -40.75 136.77
CA PHE A 10 -114.67 -40.08 135.47
C PHE A 10 -114.60 -38.55 135.66
N ALA A 11 -115.52 -37.95 136.42
CA ALA A 11 -115.49 -36.52 136.72
C ALA A 11 -114.16 -36.08 137.36
N ALA A 12 -113.65 -36.84 138.35
CA ALA A 12 -112.34 -36.58 138.94
C ALA A 12 -111.16 -36.73 137.96
N ALA A 13 -111.31 -37.51 136.88
CA ALA A 13 -110.31 -37.63 135.82
C ALA A 13 -110.43 -36.49 134.80
N ASP A 14 -111.65 -36.10 134.42
CA ASP A 14 -111.90 -34.95 133.54
C ASP A 14 -111.46 -33.63 134.20
N ASP A 15 -111.71 -33.43 135.50
CA ASP A 15 -111.18 -32.30 136.28
C ASP A 15 -109.64 -32.24 136.20
N LEU A 16 -108.97 -33.34 136.58
CA LEU A 16 -107.51 -33.40 136.60
C LEU A 16 -106.89 -33.30 135.20
N TYR A 17 -107.64 -33.70 134.15
CA TYR A 17 -107.24 -33.54 132.76
C TYR A 17 -107.41 -32.10 132.27
N ALA A 18 -108.48 -31.42 132.65
CA ALA A 18 -108.71 -30.00 132.36
C ALA A 18 -107.71 -29.09 133.08
N GLU A 19 -107.30 -29.45 134.31
CA GLU A 19 -106.29 -28.73 135.08
C GLU A 19 -104.87 -28.81 134.50
N ASN A 20 -104.49 -29.95 133.90
CA ASN A 20 -103.08 -30.24 133.56
C ASN A 20 -102.81 -30.56 132.08
N GLY A 21 -103.84 -30.83 131.26
CA GLY A 21 -103.71 -31.27 129.87
C GLY A 21 -103.18 -32.71 129.66
N GLU A 22 -102.59 -33.32 130.69
CA GLU A 22 -102.02 -34.67 130.65
C GLU A 22 -102.94 -35.74 131.27
N PHE A 23 -102.90 -36.97 130.74
CA PHE A 23 -103.71 -38.08 131.24
C PHE A 23 -103.43 -38.39 132.72
N PRO A 24 -104.36 -38.13 133.65
CA PRO A 24 -104.08 -38.07 135.08
C PRO A 24 -103.66 -39.42 135.66
N ASN A 25 -102.78 -39.39 136.67
CA ASN A 25 -102.30 -40.60 137.33
C ASN A 25 -103.37 -41.25 138.22
N VAL A 26 -103.37 -42.58 138.29
CA VAL A 26 -104.31 -43.41 139.07
C VAL A 26 -104.33 -43.00 140.54
N ASP A 27 -103.17 -42.71 141.15
CA ASP A 27 -103.10 -42.23 142.54
C ASP A 27 -103.81 -40.89 142.77
N ALA A 28 -103.65 -39.93 141.85
CA ALA A 28 -104.28 -38.61 141.96
C ALA A 28 -105.80 -38.72 141.83
N VAL A 29 -106.28 -39.49 140.84
CA VAL A 29 -107.72 -39.74 140.67
C VAL A 29 -108.28 -40.54 141.85
N ARG A 30 -107.53 -41.50 142.42
CA ARG A 30 -107.95 -42.22 143.64
C ARG A 30 -108.15 -41.29 144.83
N GLN A 31 -107.26 -40.32 145.03
CA GLN A 31 -107.38 -39.32 146.09
C GLN A 31 -108.56 -38.37 145.84
N ARG A 32 -108.66 -37.79 144.63
CA ARG A 32 -109.74 -36.85 144.22
C ARG A 32 -111.12 -37.51 144.32
N ALA A 33 -111.29 -38.71 143.75
CA ALA A 33 -112.56 -39.44 143.76
C ALA A 33 -112.87 -40.16 145.08
N ARG A 34 -111.89 -40.30 146.00
CA ARG A 34 -111.95 -41.12 147.22
C ARG A 34 -112.47 -42.54 146.98
N ALA A 35 -111.84 -43.26 146.05
CA ALA A 35 -112.26 -44.59 145.60
C ALA A 35 -111.23 -45.69 145.92
N GLY A 36 -111.61 -46.97 145.78
CA GLY A 36 -110.70 -48.11 145.91
C GLY A 36 -109.84 -48.31 144.66
N MET A 37 -108.56 -48.66 144.83
CA MET A 37 -107.54 -48.69 143.76
C MET A 37 -107.98 -49.44 142.50
N ASN A 38 -108.46 -50.68 142.63
CA ASN A 38 -108.84 -51.54 141.50
C ASN A 38 -109.93 -50.89 140.64
N TYR A 39 -110.95 -50.31 141.29
CA TYR A 39 -112.04 -49.60 140.63
C TYR A 39 -111.57 -48.36 139.86
N VAL A 40 -110.57 -47.65 140.38
CA VAL A 40 -109.96 -46.51 139.66
C VAL A 40 -109.19 -47.02 138.43
N VAL A 41 -108.41 -48.10 138.55
CA VAL A 41 -107.64 -48.65 137.41
C VAL A 41 -108.55 -49.09 136.26
N GLU A 42 -109.68 -49.74 136.54
CA GLU A 42 -110.65 -50.15 135.52
C GLU A 42 -111.34 -48.93 134.88
N ALA A 43 -111.89 -48.04 135.71
CA ALA A 43 -112.56 -46.83 135.23
C ALA A 43 -111.63 -45.93 134.41
N LEU A 44 -110.36 -45.76 134.81
CA LEU A 44 -109.40 -44.92 134.08
C LEU A 44 -108.96 -45.52 132.75
N LYS A 45 -108.95 -46.86 132.60
CA LYS A 45 -108.72 -47.50 131.29
C LYS A 45 -109.86 -47.17 130.33
N GLU A 46 -111.12 -47.32 130.75
CA GLU A 46 -112.28 -46.95 129.93
C GLU A 46 -112.31 -45.46 129.60
N TRP A 47 -112.07 -44.59 130.58
CA TRP A 47 -112.06 -43.13 130.38
C TRP A 47 -110.95 -42.69 129.40
N ARG A 48 -109.71 -43.20 129.55
CA ARG A 48 -108.62 -42.98 128.59
C ARG A 48 -108.94 -43.54 127.20
N GLN A 49 -109.69 -44.64 127.11
CA GLN A 49 -110.14 -45.20 125.83
C GLN A 49 -111.20 -44.30 125.15
N LYS A 50 -112.15 -43.74 125.90
CA LYS A 50 -113.11 -42.75 125.38
C LYS A 50 -112.40 -41.50 124.85
N GLN A 51 -111.50 -40.90 125.64
CA GLN A 51 -110.76 -39.71 125.22
C GLN A 51 -109.91 -39.98 123.96
N ARG A 52 -109.35 -41.18 123.80
CA ARG A 52 -108.61 -41.56 122.57
C ARG A 52 -109.47 -41.68 121.31
N MET A 53 -110.77 -41.97 121.43
CA MET A 53 -111.67 -41.98 120.26
C MET A 53 -112.01 -40.57 119.78
N LEU A 54 -112.08 -39.59 120.68
CA LEU A 54 -112.42 -38.20 120.35
C LEU A 54 -111.31 -37.44 119.61
N VAL A 55 -110.07 -37.96 119.61
CA VAL A 55 -108.88 -37.30 119.05
C VAL A 55 -108.56 -37.74 117.60
N GLN A 56 -109.29 -38.70 117.03
CA GLN A 56 -109.27 -38.90 115.57
C GLN A 56 -110.13 -37.84 114.87
N SER A 57 -109.62 -36.61 114.79
CA SER A 57 -110.23 -35.58 113.95
C SER A 57 -110.20 -36.01 112.49
N VAL A 58 -111.37 -35.95 111.85
CA VAL A 58 -111.54 -36.37 110.47
C VAL A 58 -110.77 -35.42 109.56
N ARG A 59 -109.87 -35.94 108.73
CA ARG A 59 -109.44 -35.22 107.51
C ARG A 59 -110.61 -35.31 106.54
N GLU A 60 -111.49 -34.32 106.59
CA GLU A 60 -112.56 -34.18 105.61
C GLU A 60 -111.94 -34.04 104.21
N PRO A 61 -112.54 -34.67 103.18
CA PRO A 61 -112.09 -34.50 101.81
C PRO A 61 -112.26 -33.03 101.39
N LEU A 62 -111.38 -32.56 100.51
CA LEU A 62 -111.48 -31.21 99.94
C LEU A 62 -112.84 -31.06 99.23
N PRO A 63 -113.59 -29.96 99.41
CA PRO A 63 -114.84 -29.72 98.69
C PRO A 63 -114.66 -29.88 97.18
N ALA A 64 -115.60 -30.55 96.52
CA ALA A 64 -115.49 -30.94 95.12
C ALA A 64 -115.27 -29.74 94.20
N GLU A 65 -115.97 -28.64 94.48
CA GLU A 65 -115.90 -27.38 93.74
C GLU A 65 -114.49 -26.77 93.76
N LEU A 66 -113.77 -26.92 94.89
CA LEU A 66 -112.38 -26.46 95.02
C LEU A 66 -111.39 -27.44 94.38
N HIS A 67 -111.68 -28.74 94.42
CA HIS A 67 -110.87 -29.75 93.72
C HIS A 67 -110.95 -29.58 92.20
N ASP A 68 -112.15 -29.37 91.66
CA ASP A 68 -112.41 -29.12 90.23
C ASP A 68 -111.78 -27.80 89.79
N ALA A 69 -111.90 -26.72 90.57
CA ALA A 69 -111.26 -25.44 90.28
C ALA A 69 -109.72 -25.54 90.24
N MET A 70 -109.11 -26.23 91.21
CA MET A 70 -107.65 -26.45 91.24
C MET A 70 -107.19 -27.34 90.08
N THR A 71 -107.98 -28.36 89.71
CA THR A 71 -107.69 -29.25 88.59
C THR A 71 -107.79 -28.52 87.25
N GLY A 72 -108.84 -27.71 87.05
CA GLY A 72 -109.01 -26.87 85.86
C GLY A 72 -107.89 -25.83 85.70
N PHE A 73 -107.45 -25.21 86.81
CA PHE A 73 -106.31 -24.29 86.80
C PHE A 73 -104.98 -25.00 86.48
N GLY A 74 -104.75 -26.19 87.04
CA GLY A 74 -103.59 -27.03 86.71
C GLY A 74 -103.56 -27.44 85.23
N ASN A 75 -104.70 -27.87 84.70
CA ASN A 75 -104.86 -28.18 83.27
C ASN A 75 -104.57 -26.96 82.39
N HIS A 76 -105.07 -25.77 82.75
CA HIS A 76 -104.82 -24.57 81.97
C HIS A 76 -103.34 -24.15 81.98
N ILE A 77 -102.65 -24.24 83.12
CA ILE A 77 -101.19 -24.04 83.17
C ILE A 77 -100.48 -25.05 82.28
N TRP A 78 -100.89 -26.32 82.30
CA TRP A 78 -100.32 -27.35 81.44
C TRP A 78 -100.54 -27.07 79.94
N GLU A 79 -101.74 -26.69 79.53
CA GLU A 79 -102.05 -26.29 78.14
C GLU A 79 -101.18 -25.12 77.67
N VAL A 80 -101.05 -24.08 78.51
CA VAL A 80 -100.23 -22.90 78.19
C VAL A 80 -98.75 -23.26 78.10
N ALA A 81 -98.24 -24.10 79.02
CA ALA A 81 -96.86 -24.57 79.00
C ALA A 81 -96.58 -25.49 77.79
N GLN A 82 -97.50 -26.39 77.45
CA GLN A 82 -97.38 -27.30 76.31
C GLN A 82 -97.44 -26.54 74.98
N ARG A 83 -98.30 -25.52 74.87
CA ARG A 83 -98.30 -24.60 73.71
C ARG A 83 -96.97 -23.87 73.60
N LEU A 84 -96.50 -23.21 74.65
CA LEU A 84 -95.23 -22.47 74.65
C LEU A 84 -94.03 -23.38 74.32
N ALA A 85 -94.03 -24.62 74.80
CA ALA A 85 -93.00 -25.61 74.47
C ALA A 85 -93.05 -26.05 72.99
N ASN A 86 -94.24 -26.21 72.41
CA ASN A 86 -94.41 -26.49 70.98
C ASN A 86 -93.96 -25.30 70.13
N ASP A 87 -94.40 -24.08 70.46
CA ASP A 87 -94.03 -22.83 69.77
C ASP A 87 -92.50 -22.64 69.78
N ALA A 88 -91.86 -22.88 70.92
CA ALA A 88 -90.40 -22.81 71.07
C ALA A 88 -89.67 -23.92 70.29
N LEU A 89 -90.22 -25.14 70.25
CA LEU A 89 -89.66 -26.26 69.49
C LEU A 89 -89.77 -26.05 67.97
N GLU A 90 -90.88 -25.47 67.49
CA GLU A 90 -91.06 -25.12 66.08
C GLU A 90 -90.15 -23.96 65.67
N SER A 91 -90.04 -22.92 66.51
CA SER A 91 -89.06 -21.83 66.32
C SER A 91 -87.61 -22.33 66.28
N ALA A 92 -87.22 -23.22 67.20
CA ALA A 92 -85.88 -23.81 67.21
C ALA A 92 -85.60 -24.70 65.98
N ARG A 93 -86.59 -25.45 65.50
CA ARG A 93 -86.49 -26.22 64.25
C ARG A 93 -86.34 -25.33 63.02
N ALA A 94 -87.12 -24.25 62.95
CA ALA A 94 -87.03 -23.28 61.86
C ALA A 94 -85.66 -22.59 61.84
N ALA A 95 -85.13 -22.19 62.99
CA ALA A 95 -83.78 -21.63 63.12
C ALA A 95 -82.68 -22.63 62.71
N PHE A 96 -82.77 -23.88 63.16
CA PHE A 96 -81.80 -24.92 62.83
C PHE A 96 -81.79 -25.27 61.32
N GLU A 97 -82.97 -25.45 60.70
CA GLU A 97 -83.04 -25.71 59.26
C GLU A 97 -82.62 -24.49 58.42
N ALA A 98 -82.83 -23.26 58.92
CA ALA A 98 -82.28 -22.06 58.30
C ALA A 98 -80.74 -22.04 58.36
N GLU A 99 -80.14 -22.19 59.55
CA GLU A 99 -78.68 -22.26 59.74
C GLU A 99 -78.05 -23.38 58.88
N LYS A 100 -78.67 -24.56 58.86
CA LYS A 100 -78.27 -25.69 58.02
C LYS A 100 -78.37 -25.39 56.53
N SER A 101 -79.36 -24.62 56.08
CA SER A 101 -79.48 -24.18 54.69
C SER A 101 -78.42 -23.14 54.31
N ASP A 102 -78.08 -22.22 55.22
CA ASP A 102 -77.01 -21.23 55.02
C ASP A 102 -75.62 -21.89 55.05
N LEU A 103 -75.38 -22.88 55.91
CA LEU A 103 -74.15 -23.67 55.91
C LEU A 103 -74.02 -24.53 54.64
N ALA A 104 -75.11 -25.13 54.15
CA ALA A 104 -75.11 -25.87 52.89
C ALA A 104 -74.82 -24.94 51.70
N ARG A 105 -75.41 -23.74 51.69
CA ARG A 105 -75.15 -22.70 50.69
C ARG A 105 -73.71 -22.21 50.73
N LEU A 106 -73.18 -21.88 51.92
CA LEU A 106 -71.80 -21.45 52.09
C LEU A 106 -70.79 -22.53 51.66
N SER A 107 -71.09 -23.81 51.92
CA SER A 107 -70.28 -24.94 51.47
C SER A 107 -70.24 -25.06 49.94
N ALA A 108 -71.38 -24.83 49.27
CA ALA A 108 -71.44 -24.77 47.80
C ALA A 108 -70.69 -23.55 47.25
N GLU A 109 -70.97 -22.34 47.77
CA GLU A 109 -70.29 -21.10 47.39
C GLU A 109 -68.76 -21.19 47.57
N GLN A 110 -68.28 -21.90 48.61
CA GLN A 110 -66.86 -22.20 48.81
C GLN A 110 -66.32 -23.22 47.80
N SER A 111 -67.07 -24.27 47.50
CA SER A 111 -66.66 -25.31 46.53
C SER A 111 -66.53 -24.71 45.12
N ASP A 112 -67.53 -23.96 44.67
CA ASP A 112 -67.53 -23.25 43.39
C ASP A 112 -66.34 -22.27 43.29
N ALA A 113 -66.02 -21.57 44.39
CA ALA A 113 -64.86 -20.66 44.44
C ALA A 113 -63.52 -21.40 44.38
N TYR A 114 -63.40 -22.59 45.00
CA TYR A 114 -62.20 -23.42 44.90
C TYR A 114 -62.03 -24.02 43.49
N GLU A 115 -63.11 -24.47 42.84
CA GLU A 115 -63.06 -24.95 41.45
C GLU A 115 -62.69 -23.83 40.48
N ALA A 116 -63.25 -22.62 40.65
CA ALA A 116 -62.88 -21.44 39.86
C ALA A 116 -61.40 -21.06 40.03
N LEU A 117 -60.89 -21.07 41.27
CA LEU A 117 -59.49 -20.78 41.58
C LEU A 117 -58.54 -21.86 41.02
N ALA A 118 -58.93 -23.13 41.06
CA ALA A 118 -58.16 -24.22 40.45
C ALA A 118 -58.06 -24.04 38.93
N ALA A 119 -59.17 -23.75 38.25
CA ALA A 119 -59.21 -23.51 36.81
C ALA A 119 -58.46 -22.22 36.39
N GLU A 120 -58.40 -21.19 37.25
CA GLU A 120 -57.52 -20.03 37.03
C GLU A 120 -56.05 -20.40 37.21
N HIS A 121 -55.71 -21.18 38.25
CA HIS A 121 -54.34 -21.63 38.48
C HIS A 121 -53.81 -22.47 37.32
N GLU A 122 -54.58 -23.46 36.84
CA GLU A 122 -54.22 -24.28 35.68
C GLU A 122 -53.92 -23.40 34.44
N ARG A 123 -54.79 -22.44 34.11
CA ARG A 123 -54.56 -21.50 32.99
C ARG A 123 -53.28 -20.69 33.18
N THR A 124 -53.02 -20.15 34.38
CA THR A 124 -51.79 -19.38 34.62
C THR A 124 -50.53 -20.24 34.53
N VAL A 125 -50.59 -21.53 34.89
CA VAL A 125 -49.50 -22.49 34.71
C VAL A 125 -49.28 -22.85 33.23
N GLU A 126 -50.36 -23.06 32.47
CA GLU A 126 -50.29 -23.26 31.01
C GLU A 126 -49.68 -22.04 30.31
N GLU A 127 -50.14 -20.82 30.64
CA GLU A 127 -49.61 -19.57 30.08
C GLU A 127 -48.15 -19.35 30.45
N PHE A 128 -47.77 -19.58 31.71
CA PHE A 128 -46.38 -19.49 32.16
C PHE A 128 -45.49 -20.48 31.39
N THR A 129 -45.91 -21.74 31.25
CA THR A 129 -45.17 -22.78 30.52
C THR A 129 -45.03 -22.42 29.04
N ARG A 130 -46.09 -21.90 28.42
CA ARG A 130 -46.11 -21.40 27.03
C ARG A 130 -45.13 -20.23 26.84
N LEU A 131 -45.13 -19.27 27.75
CA LEU A 131 -44.24 -18.10 27.71
C LEU A 131 -42.79 -18.49 27.97
N GLN A 132 -42.52 -19.39 28.92
CA GLN A 132 -41.19 -19.95 29.18
C GLN A 132 -40.64 -20.69 27.96
N GLY A 133 -41.48 -21.50 27.30
CA GLY A 133 -41.13 -22.17 26.05
C GLY A 133 -40.80 -21.19 24.91
N ARG A 134 -41.59 -20.13 24.73
CA ARG A 134 -41.28 -19.10 23.71
C ARG A 134 -40.04 -18.28 24.05
N ALA A 135 -39.77 -18.02 25.34
CA ALA A 135 -38.55 -17.35 25.78
C ALA A 135 -37.30 -18.19 25.49
N ALA A 136 -37.35 -19.51 25.73
CA ALA A 136 -36.26 -20.42 25.39
C ALA A 136 -35.99 -20.47 23.87
N GLN A 137 -37.05 -20.54 23.04
CA GLN A 137 -36.92 -20.45 21.58
C GLN A 137 -36.29 -19.12 21.13
N LEU A 138 -36.72 -17.99 21.71
CA LEU A 138 -36.15 -16.68 21.38
C LEU A 138 -34.67 -16.56 21.79
N GLU A 139 -34.25 -17.20 22.87
CA GLU A 139 -32.85 -17.25 23.31
C GLU A 139 -31.99 -18.11 22.36
N GLU A 140 -32.53 -19.21 21.84
CA GLU A 140 -31.92 -20.05 20.81
C GLU A 140 -31.82 -19.32 19.46
N GLU A 141 -32.92 -18.71 18.99
CA GLU A 141 -32.97 -17.84 17.80
C GLU A 141 -31.91 -16.72 17.88
N ARG A 142 -31.84 -16.02 19.02
CA ARG A 142 -30.86 -14.94 19.27
C ARG A 142 -29.43 -15.47 19.26
N SER A 143 -29.20 -16.67 19.80
CA SER A 143 -27.87 -17.28 19.87
C SER A 143 -27.38 -17.70 18.48
N ALA A 144 -28.24 -18.33 17.68
CA ALA A 144 -27.95 -18.69 16.29
C ALA A 144 -27.69 -17.47 15.40
N LEU A 145 -28.50 -16.41 15.53
CA LEU A 145 -28.26 -15.13 14.84
C LEU A 145 -26.93 -14.48 15.30
N GLY A 146 -26.60 -14.60 16.58
CA GLY A 146 -25.33 -14.15 17.15
C GLY A 146 -24.10 -14.95 16.67
N GLU A 147 -24.29 -16.19 16.18
CA GLU A 147 -23.25 -16.96 15.49
C GLU A 147 -23.13 -16.60 14.02
N GLN A 148 -24.25 -16.51 13.30
CA GLN A 148 -24.29 -16.08 11.91
C GLN A 148 -23.65 -14.69 11.72
N LEU A 149 -23.92 -13.74 12.63
CA LEU A 149 -23.31 -12.42 12.62
C LEU A 149 -21.79 -12.47 12.84
N ARG A 150 -21.29 -13.35 13.72
CA ARG A 150 -19.84 -13.53 13.94
C ARG A 150 -19.16 -14.12 12.71
N THR A 151 -19.75 -15.12 12.07
CA THR A 151 -19.24 -15.70 10.82
C THR A 151 -19.21 -14.66 9.70
N ALA A 152 -20.31 -13.95 9.47
CA ALA A 152 -20.37 -12.90 8.44
C ALA A 152 -19.37 -11.76 8.69
N GLN A 153 -19.09 -11.40 9.95
CA GLN A 153 -18.05 -10.43 10.31
C GLN A 153 -16.63 -10.95 10.01
N GLN A 154 -16.36 -12.24 10.22
CA GLN A 154 -15.07 -12.86 9.88
C GLN A 154 -14.87 -12.93 8.36
N GLU A 155 -15.88 -13.36 7.61
CA GLU A 155 -15.87 -13.39 6.13
C GLU A 155 -15.67 -11.98 5.56
N ALA A 156 -16.39 -10.99 6.06
CA ALA A 156 -16.23 -9.59 5.65
C ALA A 156 -14.83 -9.03 5.98
N HIS A 157 -14.23 -9.43 7.11
CA HIS A 157 -12.86 -9.06 7.45
C HIS A 157 -11.85 -9.69 6.47
N VAL A 158 -11.98 -10.98 6.16
CA VAL A 158 -11.10 -11.69 5.21
C VAL A 158 -11.19 -11.07 3.81
N ALA A 159 -12.42 -10.83 3.32
CA ALA A 159 -12.65 -10.17 2.04
C ALA A 159 -12.07 -8.74 2.01
N ALA A 160 -12.15 -7.99 3.12
CA ALA A 160 -11.54 -6.67 3.24
C ALA A 160 -10.00 -6.72 3.25
N THR A 161 -9.38 -7.72 3.87
CA THR A 161 -7.92 -7.93 3.78
C THR A 161 -7.48 -8.31 2.38
N GLU A 162 -8.14 -9.28 1.73
CA GLU A 162 -7.85 -9.63 0.33
C GLU A 162 -7.99 -8.44 -0.61
N THR A 163 -9.01 -7.60 -0.42
CA THR A 163 -9.23 -6.42 -1.26
C THR A 163 -8.10 -5.40 -1.10
N ARG A 164 -7.57 -5.21 0.11
CA ARG A 164 -6.40 -4.35 0.37
C ARG A 164 -5.13 -4.92 -0.26
N GLU A 165 -4.91 -6.22 -0.17
CA GLU A 165 -3.75 -6.89 -0.79
C GLU A 165 -3.80 -6.82 -2.32
N LYS A 166 -4.97 -7.06 -2.92
CA LYS A 166 -5.21 -6.92 -4.36
C LYS A 166 -4.98 -5.47 -4.82
N ALA A 167 -5.45 -4.48 -4.07
CA ALA A 167 -5.19 -3.07 -4.37
C ALA A 167 -3.70 -2.71 -4.27
N ALA A 168 -2.98 -3.20 -3.25
CA ALA A 168 -1.54 -2.98 -3.08
C ALA A 168 -0.69 -3.70 -4.16
N LEU A 169 -1.20 -4.81 -4.71
CA LEU A 169 -0.59 -5.48 -5.87
C LEU A 169 -0.80 -4.67 -7.16
N VAL A 170 -2.01 -4.12 -7.38
CA VAL A 170 -2.30 -3.25 -8.54
C VAL A 170 -1.42 -2.00 -8.51
N ASP A 171 -1.37 -1.26 -7.40
CA ASP A 171 -0.53 -0.07 -7.22
C ASP A 171 0.97 -0.36 -7.48
N ARG A 172 1.46 -1.57 -7.13
CA ARG A 172 2.81 -2.01 -7.47
C ARG A 172 2.99 -2.28 -8.96
N LEU A 173 2.06 -3.01 -9.58
CA LEU A 173 2.10 -3.35 -11.00
C LEU A 173 1.99 -2.10 -11.88
N GLU A 174 1.23 -1.08 -11.47
CA GLU A 174 1.15 0.22 -12.15
C GLU A 174 2.50 0.96 -12.10
N LYS A 175 3.17 0.98 -10.94
CA LYS A 175 4.51 1.59 -10.78
C LYS A 175 5.59 0.84 -11.56
N ASP A 176 5.55 -0.49 -11.59
CA ASP A 176 6.49 -1.29 -12.37
C ASP A 176 6.23 -1.18 -13.88
N LEU A 177 4.97 -0.98 -14.31
CA LEU A 177 4.62 -0.66 -15.69
C LEU A 177 5.06 0.76 -16.09
N GLU A 178 4.98 1.75 -15.19
CA GLU A 178 5.48 3.12 -15.41
C GLU A 178 7.01 3.15 -15.55
N ARG A 179 7.73 2.40 -14.71
CA ARG A 179 9.17 2.16 -14.85
C ARG A 179 9.50 1.54 -16.20
N ALA A 180 8.87 0.41 -16.54
CA ALA A 180 9.13 -0.28 -17.81
C ALA A 180 8.82 0.58 -19.05
N ARG A 181 7.83 1.48 -18.99
CA ARG A 181 7.59 2.49 -20.03
C ARG A 181 8.73 3.50 -20.12
N THR A 182 9.17 4.03 -18.97
CA THR A 182 10.29 4.98 -18.87
C THR A 182 11.58 4.38 -19.41
N ASP A 183 11.89 3.12 -19.06
CA ASP A 183 13.05 2.38 -19.54
C ASP A 183 12.98 2.17 -21.06
N VAL A 184 11.81 1.79 -21.60
CA VAL A 184 11.58 1.63 -23.05
C VAL A 184 11.76 2.95 -23.80
N ASP A 185 11.27 4.07 -23.27
CA ASP A 185 11.43 5.38 -23.89
C ASP A 185 12.86 5.94 -23.76
N GLY A 186 13.58 5.59 -22.69
CA GLY A 186 15.02 5.79 -22.56
C GLY A 186 15.81 5.05 -23.65
N VAL A 187 15.61 3.73 -23.77
CA VAL A 187 16.26 2.91 -24.81
C VAL A 187 15.89 3.36 -26.24
N ARG A 188 14.66 3.88 -26.45
CA ARG A 188 14.27 4.51 -27.72
C ARG A 188 15.02 5.81 -27.98
N ALA A 189 15.26 6.63 -26.96
CA ALA A 189 16.04 7.86 -27.07
C ALA A 189 17.51 7.56 -27.39
N GLU A 190 18.13 6.61 -26.68
CA GLU A 190 19.49 6.11 -26.94
C GLU A 190 19.64 5.55 -28.36
N LEU A 191 18.73 4.65 -28.77
CA LEU A 191 18.71 4.10 -30.13
C LEU A 191 18.54 5.21 -31.19
N THR A 192 17.83 6.28 -30.88
CA THR A 192 17.67 7.44 -31.78
C THR A 192 18.93 8.30 -31.82
N ALA A 193 19.65 8.46 -30.70
CA ALA A 193 20.93 9.14 -30.63
C ALA A 193 22.00 8.39 -31.43
N SER A 194 22.22 7.10 -31.17
CA SER A 194 23.20 6.29 -31.91
C SER A 194 22.87 6.14 -33.40
N ARG A 195 21.59 6.22 -33.79
CA ARG A 195 21.20 6.31 -35.21
C ARG A 195 21.59 7.63 -35.86
N ARG A 196 21.61 8.75 -35.13
CA ARG A 196 22.12 10.04 -35.61
C ARG A 196 23.64 10.02 -35.70
N GLU A 197 24.33 9.56 -34.66
CA GLU A 197 25.79 9.40 -34.66
C GLU A 197 26.27 8.53 -35.85
N LEU A 198 25.61 7.39 -36.10
CA LEU A 198 25.89 6.53 -37.25
C LEU A 198 25.54 7.18 -38.61
N ALA A 199 24.63 8.15 -38.66
CA ALA A 199 24.34 8.91 -39.87
C ALA A 199 25.40 10.00 -40.11
N ASP A 200 25.79 10.73 -39.05
CA ASP A 200 26.82 11.76 -39.08
C ASP A 200 28.20 11.16 -39.45
N GLU A 201 28.58 10.01 -38.88
CA GLU A 201 29.80 9.30 -39.25
C GLU A 201 29.75 8.75 -40.68
N ARG A 202 28.59 8.31 -41.17
CA ARG A 202 28.44 7.95 -42.60
C ARG A 202 28.57 9.15 -43.52
N GLU A 203 28.08 10.32 -43.13
CA GLU A 203 28.24 11.55 -43.90
C GLU A 203 29.71 12.02 -43.90
N LYS A 204 30.40 11.94 -42.75
CA LYS A 204 31.85 12.21 -42.64
C LYS A 204 32.66 11.25 -43.50
N ALA A 205 32.37 9.95 -43.44
CA ALA A 205 33.02 8.92 -44.25
C ALA A 205 32.82 9.18 -45.75
N SER A 206 31.58 9.42 -46.18
CA SER A 206 31.27 9.73 -47.58
C SER A 206 31.96 11.01 -48.08
N LYS A 207 32.04 12.06 -47.24
CA LYS A 207 32.81 13.28 -47.53
C LYS A 207 34.32 13.01 -47.62
N ALA A 208 34.86 12.11 -46.80
CA ALA A 208 36.27 11.71 -46.85
C ALA A 208 36.58 10.86 -48.10
N GLU A 209 35.71 9.91 -48.45
CA GLU A 209 35.80 9.13 -49.69
C GLU A 209 35.73 10.03 -50.93
N ALA A 210 34.82 11.01 -50.95
CA ALA A 210 34.72 12.00 -52.03
C ALA A 210 35.99 12.87 -52.15
N LYS A 211 36.56 13.32 -51.02
CA LYS A 211 37.86 14.02 -51.01
C LYS A 211 38.99 13.15 -51.54
N HIS A 212 39.16 11.94 -51.01
CA HIS A 212 40.20 11.01 -51.46
C HIS A 212 40.00 10.55 -52.92
N GLY A 213 38.77 10.54 -53.43
CA GLY A 213 38.47 10.37 -54.84
C GLY A 213 38.96 11.55 -55.68
N ALA A 214 38.64 12.78 -55.27
CA ALA A 214 39.10 14.00 -55.94
C ALA A 214 40.63 14.16 -55.89
N GLU A 215 41.27 13.84 -54.76
CA GLU A 215 42.73 13.83 -54.59
C GLU A 215 43.40 12.80 -55.52
N LYS A 216 42.85 11.59 -55.62
CA LYS A 216 43.35 10.56 -56.55
C LYS A 216 43.20 10.98 -58.02
N GLU A 217 42.09 11.60 -58.39
CA GLU A 217 41.88 12.11 -59.75
C GLU A 217 42.74 13.35 -60.06
N ALA A 218 43.02 14.19 -59.08
CA ALA A 218 43.98 15.30 -59.22
C ALA A 218 45.41 14.76 -59.42
N ALA A 219 45.86 13.83 -58.58
CA ALA A 219 47.17 13.20 -58.69
C ALA A 219 47.33 12.41 -60.01
N ARG A 220 46.26 11.79 -60.52
CA ARG A 220 46.25 11.15 -61.86
C ARG A 220 46.47 12.17 -62.98
N ARG A 221 45.78 13.33 -62.93
CA ARG A 221 45.98 14.41 -63.91
C ARG A 221 47.39 14.98 -63.83
N GLU A 222 47.94 15.19 -62.63
CA GLU A 222 49.31 15.63 -62.43
C GLU A 222 50.33 14.62 -63.00
N ILE A 223 50.13 13.31 -62.75
CA ILE A 223 50.95 12.25 -63.33
C ILE A 223 50.87 12.25 -64.87
N ASP A 224 49.70 12.47 -65.47
CA ASP A 224 49.53 12.50 -66.93
C ASP A 224 50.05 13.82 -67.56
N GLU A 225 50.01 14.94 -66.84
CA GLU A 225 50.68 16.19 -67.24
C GLU A 225 52.21 16.05 -67.15
N LEU A 226 52.74 15.43 -66.09
CA LEU A 226 54.17 15.11 -65.95
C LEU A 226 54.62 14.15 -67.06
N ARG A 227 53.86 13.09 -67.37
CA ARG A 227 54.13 12.20 -68.52
C ARG A 227 54.14 12.93 -69.85
N ARG A 228 53.24 13.91 -70.04
CA ARG A 228 53.26 14.79 -71.22
C ARG A 228 54.53 15.64 -71.22
N ARG A 229 54.91 16.21 -70.08
CA ARG A 229 56.11 17.04 -69.91
C ARG A 229 57.41 16.27 -70.16
N ASP A 230 57.52 15.06 -69.64
CA ASP A 230 58.64 14.15 -69.89
C ASP A 230 58.74 13.79 -71.38
N LYS A 231 57.59 13.58 -72.06
CA LYS A 231 57.57 13.32 -73.50
C LYS A 231 57.97 14.56 -74.32
N GLU A 232 57.55 15.75 -73.91
CA GLU A 232 57.98 17.03 -74.50
C GLU A 232 59.51 17.21 -74.32
N LEU A 233 60.01 17.07 -73.08
CA LEU A 233 61.44 17.18 -72.76
C LEU A 233 62.30 16.11 -73.44
N ALA A 234 61.82 14.87 -73.56
CA ALA A 234 62.52 13.82 -74.31
C ALA A 234 62.58 14.13 -75.81
N GLN A 235 61.54 14.77 -76.38
CA GLN A 235 61.53 15.21 -77.77
C GLN A 235 62.44 16.43 -78.00
N GLU A 236 62.48 17.37 -77.05
CA GLU A 236 63.43 18.49 -77.04
C GLU A 236 64.87 18.00 -76.90
N LEU A 237 65.15 17.06 -76.00
CA LEU A 237 66.47 16.45 -75.82
C LEU A 237 66.91 15.71 -77.09
N ALA A 238 66.03 14.92 -77.71
CA ALA A 238 66.32 14.26 -78.99
C ALA A 238 66.56 15.27 -80.13
N ASN A 239 65.85 16.40 -80.15
CA ASN A 239 66.08 17.47 -81.12
C ASN A 239 67.40 18.22 -80.86
N SER A 240 67.75 18.45 -79.59
CA SER A 240 69.02 19.03 -79.15
C SER A 240 70.20 18.12 -79.48
N GLN A 241 70.09 16.81 -79.25
CA GLN A 241 71.09 15.81 -79.67
C GLN A 241 71.26 15.75 -81.19
N ARG A 242 70.17 15.90 -81.97
CA ARG A 242 70.22 16.02 -83.43
C ARG A 242 70.83 17.35 -83.90
N ALA A 243 70.72 18.42 -83.13
CA ALA A 243 71.38 19.69 -83.39
C ALA A 243 72.87 19.62 -83.04
N ALA A 244 73.22 19.01 -81.91
CA ALA A 244 74.59 18.78 -81.48
C ALA A 244 75.36 17.90 -82.47
N THR A 245 74.84 16.73 -82.85
CA THR A 245 75.49 15.85 -83.84
C THR A 245 75.64 16.50 -85.22
N LYS A 246 74.72 17.40 -85.62
CA LYS A 246 74.90 18.26 -86.81
C LYS A 246 76.02 19.29 -86.61
N ALA A 247 76.04 19.98 -85.48
CA ALA A 247 77.06 20.98 -85.16
C ALA A 247 78.46 20.35 -85.02
N GLU A 248 78.56 19.11 -84.54
CA GLU A 248 79.79 18.31 -84.54
C GLU A 248 80.22 17.92 -85.95
N ALA A 249 79.29 17.45 -86.80
CA ALA A 249 79.60 17.18 -88.21
C ALA A 249 80.00 18.44 -88.99
N GLU A 250 79.40 19.60 -88.69
CA GLU A 250 79.81 20.89 -89.26
C GLU A 250 81.15 21.37 -88.69
N ARG A 251 81.41 21.21 -87.39
CA ARG A 251 82.72 21.46 -86.75
C ARG A 251 83.81 20.63 -87.39
N ASP A 252 83.57 19.34 -87.62
CA ASP A 252 84.57 18.41 -88.14
C ASP A 252 84.83 18.67 -89.62
N LYS A 253 83.79 19.00 -90.39
CA LYS A 253 83.92 19.49 -91.77
C LYS A 253 84.65 20.84 -91.87
N LEU A 254 84.40 21.77 -90.94
CA LEU A 254 85.16 23.04 -90.83
C LEU A 254 86.61 22.79 -90.40
N SER A 255 86.85 21.81 -89.53
CA SER A 255 88.20 21.38 -89.11
C SER A 255 88.98 20.78 -90.28
N GLU A 256 88.34 19.92 -91.09
CA GLU A 256 88.89 19.37 -92.33
C GLU A 256 89.19 20.47 -93.36
N GLN A 257 88.26 21.40 -93.59
CA GLN A 257 88.48 22.56 -94.45
C GLN A 257 89.64 23.45 -93.95
N LEU A 258 89.74 23.66 -92.64
CA LEU A 258 90.80 24.47 -92.03
C LEU A 258 92.16 23.75 -92.06
N ALA A 259 92.18 22.42 -91.96
CA ALA A 259 93.37 21.60 -92.20
C ALA A 259 93.82 21.65 -93.67
N ASP A 260 92.89 21.60 -94.63
CA ASP A 260 93.21 21.70 -96.05
C ASP A 260 93.65 23.12 -96.46
N VAL A 261 93.06 24.17 -95.87
CA VAL A 261 93.56 25.55 -95.98
C VAL A 261 94.96 25.71 -95.36
N ARG A 262 95.22 25.11 -94.19
CA ARG A 262 96.57 25.06 -93.59
C ARG A 262 97.58 24.34 -94.48
N LYS A 263 97.18 23.25 -95.14
CA LYS A 263 98.03 22.55 -96.10
C LYS A 263 98.35 23.42 -97.31
N ARG A 264 97.34 24.00 -97.95
CA ARG A 264 97.52 24.91 -99.10
C ARG A 264 98.40 26.12 -98.75
N THR A 265 98.20 26.74 -97.59
CA THR A 265 99.04 27.86 -97.15
C THR A 265 100.46 27.42 -96.78
N ALA A 266 100.66 26.21 -96.25
CA ALA A 266 102.00 25.64 -96.07
C ALA A 266 102.70 25.40 -97.43
N ASP A 267 102.00 24.82 -98.41
CA ASP A 267 102.50 24.60 -99.78
C ASP A 267 102.85 25.93 -100.48
N GLU A 268 102.04 26.98 -100.27
CA GLU A 268 102.29 28.34 -100.79
C GLU A 268 103.47 29.02 -100.09
N ILE A 269 103.61 28.87 -98.77
CA ILE A 269 104.78 29.35 -98.01
C ILE A 269 106.06 28.64 -98.47
N HIS A 270 106.00 27.33 -98.76
CA HIS A 270 107.15 26.59 -99.27
C HIS A 270 107.57 27.08 -100.66
N ARG A 271 106.61 27.26 -101.59
CA ARG A 271 106.86 27.86 -102.91
C ARG A 271 107.37 29.30 -102.85
N ALA A 272 106.96 30.06 -101.84
CA ALA A 272 107.49 31.41 -101.59
C ALA A 272 108.94 31.34 -101.10
N LEU A 273 109.27 30.42 -100.19
CA LEU A 273 110.64 30.16 -99.72
C LEU A 273 111.57 29.72 -100.85
N GLU A 274 111.15 28.80 -101.73
CA GLU A 274 111.92 28.39 -102.92
C GLU A 274 112.25 29.60 -103.81
N LYS A 275 111.27 30.48 -104.08
CA LYS A 275 111.46 31.71 -104.87
C LYS A 275 112.38 32.71 -104.18
N VAL A 276 112.34 32.82 -102.86
CA VAL A 276 113.27 33.66 -102.09
C VAL A 276 114.69 33.09 -102.18
N GLN A 277 114.88 31.78 -102.01
CA GLN A 277 116.20 31.15 -102.14
C GLN A 277 116.77 31.27 -103.56
N GLN A 278 115.95 31.14 -104.61
CA GLN A 278 116.36 31.44 -105.97
C GLN A 278 116.80 32.91 -106.13
N ARG A 279 116.03 33.86 -105.58
CA ARG A 279 116.38 35.30 -105.60
C ARG A 279 117.65 35.62 -104.82
N GLU A 280 117.92 34.95 -103.70
CA GLU A 280 119.17 35.09 -102.95
C GLU A 280 120.36 34.49 -103.70
N ALA A 281 120.19 33.36 -104.40
CA ALA A 281 121.22 32.80 -105.28
C ALA A 281 121.53 33.72 -106.48
N GLU A 282 120.50 34.27 -107.15
CA GLU A 282 120.64 35.28 -108.20
C GLU A 282 121.38 36.53 -107.67
N ALA A 283 121.02 37.03 -106.48
CA ALA A 283 121.67 38.19 -105.86
C ALA A 283 123.12 37.90 -105.42
N ALA A 284 123.42 36.68 -104.98
CA ALA A 284 124.79 36.26 -104.64
C ALA A 284 125.68 36.17 -105.91
N GLN A 285 125.14 35.68 -107.02
CA GLN A 285 125.82 35.63 -108.31
C GLN A 285 126.07 37.04 -108.86
N ALA A 286 125.06 37.91 -108.85
CA ALA A 286 125.20 39.32 -109.26
C ALA A 286 126.24 40.10 -108.42
N ARG A 287 126.35 39.81 -107.11
CA ARG A 287 127.40 40.37 -106.25
C ARG A 287 128.81 39.87 -106.60
N LYS A 288 128.93 38.67 -107.15
CA LYS A 288 130.19 38.09 -107.64
C LYS A 288 130.64 38.80 -108.92
N GLU A 289 129.71 39.00 -109.85
CA GLU A 289 129.93 39.71 -111.11
C GLU A 289 130.24 41.20 -110.89
N ALA A 290 129.54 41.85 -109.95
CA ALA A 290 129.83 43.24 -109.55
C ALA A 290 131.25 43.41 -108.97
N ARG A 291 131.78 42.42 -108.23
CA ARG A 291 133.19 42.43 -107.78
C ARG A 291 134.17 42.32 -108.95
N ALA A 292 133.93 41.38 -109.87
CA ALA A 292 134.76 41.22 -111.06
C ALA A 292 134.78 42.49 -111.94
N ALA A 293 133.64 43.16 -112.10
CA ALA A 293 133.56 44.44 -112.78
C ALA A 293 134.34 45.55 -112.05
N GLY A 294 134.24 45.63 -110.71
CA GLY A 294 135.01 46.58 -109.91
C GLY A 294 136.53 46.40 -110.01
N GLU A 295 137.00 45.15 -110.04
CA GLU A 295 138.43 44.83 -110.21
C GLU A 295 138.96 45.20 -111.61
N GLN A 296 138.14 45.10 -112.66
CA GLN A 296 138.51 45.59 -114.00
C GLN A 296 138.52 47.12 -114.07
N LEU A 297 137.52 47.79 -113.47
CA LEU A 297 137.41 49.25 -113.48
C LEU A 297 138.57 49.92 -112.72
N ALA A 298 139.05 49.28 -111.65
CA ALA A 298 140.27 49.71 -110.94
C ALA A 298 141.54 49.61 -111.82
N ARG A 299 141.67 48.58 -112.66
CA ARG A 299 142.82 48.43 -113.59
C ARG A 299 142.80 49.51 -114.67
N THR A 300 141.67 49.70 -115.35
CA THR A 300 141.57 50.71 -116.42
C THR A 300 141.71 52.14 -115.91
N SER A 301 141.36 52.42 -114.64
CA SER A 301 141.66 53.72 -114.02
C SER A 301 143.16 53.98 -113.87
N GLY A 302 143.94 52.96 -113.48
CA GLY A 302 145.40 53.09 -113.35
C GLY A 302 146.10 53.34 -114.69
N GLU A 303 145.62 52.68 -115.75
CA GLU A 303 146.10 52.89 -117.13
C GLU A 303 145.77 54.30 -117.64
N LEU A 304 144.60 54.84 -117.30
CA LEU A 304 144.16 56.17 -117.72
C LEU A 304 144.98 57.31 -117.06
N ASP A 305 145.36 57.16 -115.79
CA ASP A 305 146.18 58.17 -115.10
C ASP A 305 147.66 58.10 -115.55
N ALA A 306 148.17 56.93 -115.91
CA ALA A 306 149.47 56.80 -116.58
C ALA A 306 149.48 57.49 -117.95
N ALA A 307 148.39 57.41 -118.73
CA ALA A 307 148.26 58.11 -120.01
C ALA A 307 148.21 59.65 -119.84
N LYS A 308 147.59 60.17 -118.78
CA LYS A 308 147.56 61.63 -118.51
C LYS A 308 148.95 62.22 -118.25
N ALA A 309 149.86 61.46 -117.63
CA ALA A 309 151.24 61.89 -117.42
C ALA A 309 151.95 62.22 -118.74
N GLN A 310 151.75 61.40 -119.79
CA GLN A 310 152.38 61.60 -121.10
C GLN A 310 151.83 62.82 -121.87
N VAL A 311 150.55 63.17 -121.66
CA VAL A 311 149.91 64.29 -122.37
C VAL A 311 150.35 65.67 -121.82
N VAL A 312 150.76 65.74 -120.55
CA VAL A 312 151.25 67.00 -119.94
C VAL A 312 152.64 67.37 -120.47
N ASP A 313 153.57 66.41 -120.54
CA ASP A 313 154.92 66.64 -121.08
C ASP A 313 154.87 67.13 -122.53
N LEU A 314 154.14 66.43 -123.40
CA LEU A 314 153.99 66.79 -124.81
C LEU A 314 153.37 68.18 -125.03
N ARG A 315 152.47 68.63 -124.13
CA ARG A 315 151.80 69.92 -124.29
C ARG A 315 152.68 71.12 -123.95
N THR A 316 153.72 70.93 -123.14
CA THR A 316 154.62 72.02 -122.75
C THR A 316 155.66 72.31 -123.84
N ILE A 317 156.17 71.26 -124.49
CA ILE A 317 157.13 71.33 -125.62
C ILE A 317 156.59 72.13 -126.82
N ILE A 318 155.27 72.17 -127.01
CA ILE A 318 154.62 72.78 -128.19
C ILE A 318 154.52 74.33 -128.08
N LYS A 319 154.81 74.95 -126.94
CA LYS A 319 154.58 76.40 -126.75
C LYS A 319 155.70 77.32 -127.31
N ASP A 320 156.81 76.77 -127.79
CA ASP A 320 158.04 77.55 -128.08
C ASP A 320 158.15 78.19 -129.48
N LEU A 321 157.22 77.93 -130.44
CA LEU A 321 157.44 78.32 -131.84
C LEU A 321 156.21 78.95 -132.57
N SER A 322 156.13 80.29 -132.63
CA SER A 322 155.60 81.09 -133.77
C SER A 322 155.72 82.62 -133.57
N PRO A 323 156.15 83.41 -134.59
CA PRO A 323 156.13 84.89 -134.60
C PRO A 323 154.91 85.46 -135.40
N THR A 324 154.67 86.73 -135.78
CA THR A 324 155.40 88.05 -135.91
C THR A 324 154.30 89.16 -136.10
N LYS A 325 154.45 90.52 -136.11
CA LYS A 325 155.50 91.55 -135.82
C LYS A 325 154.84 92.96 -135.69
N ARG A 326 155.37 93.85 -134.83
CA ARG A 326 155.30 95.35 -134.83
C ARG A 326 153.96 96.15 -134.88
N THR A 327 153.80 96.99 -133.87
CA THR A 327 153.78 98.48 -134.02
C THR A 327 155.07 99.09 -133.39
N PRO A 328 155.41 100.39 -133.58
CA PRO A 328 156.79 100.87 -133.31
C PRO A 328 156.97 102.02 -132.29
N LYS A 329 157.96 101.82 -131.39
CA LYS A 329 158.81 102.82 -130.71
C LYS A 329 158.16 104.04 -130.00
N ALA A 330 158.13 103.97 -128.67
CA ALA A 330 158.78 104.93 -127.78
C ALA A 330 159.50 104.15 -126.67
#